data_AF-A0A4R0NUK8-F1
#
_entry.id   AF-A0A4R0NUK8-F1
#
_cell.length_a   1.000
_cell.length_b   1.000
_cell.length_c   1.000
_cell.angle_alpha   90.00
_cell.angle_beta   90.00
_cell.angle_gamma   90.00
#
_symmetry.space_group_name_H-M   'P 1'
#
loop_
_entity.id
_entity.type
_entity.pdbx_description
1 polymer ?
#
loop_
_entity_poly.entity_id
_entity_poly.type
_entity_poly.pdbx_seq_one_letter_code
_entity_poly.pdbx_strand_id
1 'polypeptide(L)'
;MELGGNGLLGSLNFARQLTKNPGLEFRVGLGAFGSEKTFLTIPVSLNYILGLGGQHASLSFGMGMTYTKADVRMRIIDYEEGYEDTRSAPVNLVPSLAYRYHTTKNLLWKVGFNPIFNKHGFSPSFGLSAGKRF
;
A
#
# COMPACT_ATOMS: atom_id res chain seq x y z
N MET A 1 -7.77 -1.57 7.53
CA MET A 1 -6.42 -1.18 7.97
C MET A 1 -5.41 -2.00 7.22
N GLU A 2 -4.26 -1.42 6.88
CA GLU A 2 -3.13 -2.08 6.21
C GLU A 2 -1.84 -1.74 6.95
N LEU A 3 -0.93 -2.70 7.08
CA LEU A 3 0.42 -2.55 7.60
C LEU A 3 1.40 -2.94 6.50
N GLY A 4 2.53 -2.25 6.36
CA GLY A 4 3.59 -2.60 5.38
C GLY A 4 3.19 -2.48 3.90
N GLY A 5 2.14 -1.72 3.60
CA GLY A 5 1.56 -1.58 2.27
C GLY A 5 1.84 -0.22 1.63
N ASN A 6 0.91 0.24 0.78
CA ASN A 6 1.05 1.51 0.08
C ASN A 6 1.14 2.70 1.05
N GLY A 7 0.50 2.60 2.21
CA GLY A 7 0.62 3.59 3.30
C GLY A 7 1.90 3.47 4.15
N LEU A 8 2.92 2.77 3.65
CA LEU A 8 4.20 2.51 4.31
C LEU A 8 4.05 1.67 5.59
N LEU A 9 4.21 2.23 6.80
CA LEU A 9 4.13 1.43 8.03
C LEU A 9 2.70 0.99 8.35
N GLY A 10 1.74 1.91 8.30
CA GLY A 10 0.36 1.62 8.63
C GLY A 10 -0.61 2.64 8.04
N SER A 11 -1.78 2.17 7.59
CA SER A 11 -2.79 3.04 6.98
C SER A 11 -4.23 2.57 7.17
N LEU A 12 -5.12 3.56 7.15
CA LEU A 12 -6.55 3.38 6.95
C LEU A 12 -6.85 3.69 5.48
N ASN A 13 -7.52 2.75 4.82
CA ASN A 13 -7.80 2.84 3.39
C ASN A 13 -9.28 2.65 3.15
N PHE A 14 -9.82 3.47 2.25
CA PHE A 14 -11.11 3.28 1.62
C PHE A 14 -10.88 2.74 0.21
N ALA A 15 -11.54 1.63 -0.11
CA ALA A 15 -11.41 0.97 -1.40
C ALA A 15 -12.79 0.80 -2.04
N ARG A 16 -12.88 1.10 -3.33
CA ARG A 16 -14.10 0.96 -4.11
C ARG A 16 -13.81 0.19 -5.39
N GLN A 17 -14.57 -0.89 -5.58
CA GLN A 17 -14.57 -1.62 -6.83
C GLN A 17 -15.38 -0.84 -7.88
N LEU A 18 -14.70 -0.43 -8.95
CA LEU A 18 -15.23 0.35 -10.07
C LEU A 18 -15.91 -0.55 -11.12
N THR A 19 -15.34 -1.71 -11.40
CA THR A 19 -15.86 -2.67 -12.39
C THR A 19 -16.01 -4.06 -11.79
N LYS A 20 -16.97 -4.84 -12.29
CA LYS A 20 -17.24 -6.19 -11.78
C LYS A 20 -16.35 -7.25 -12.43
N ASN A 21 -16.18 -7.23 -13.75
CA ASN A 21 -15.39 -8.22 -14.52
C ASN A 21 -14.62 -7.55 -15.69
N PRO A 22 -13.27 -7.49 -15.65
CA PRO A 22 -12.43 -7.81 -14.49
C PRO A 22 -12.71 -6.86 -13.32
N GLY A 23 -12.34 -7.26 -12.11
CA GLY A 23 -12.49 -6.40 -10.95
C GLY A 23 -11.45 -5.28 -10.99
N LEU A 24 -11.87 -4.02 -11.07
CA LEU A 24 -10.99 -2.87 -10.94
C LEU A 24 -11.31 -2.17 -9.62
N GLU A 25 -10.32 -1.91 -8.78
CA GLU A 25 -10.46 -1.29 -7.47
C GLU A 25 -9.63 -0.02 -7.40
N PHE A 26 -10.29 1.10 -7.14
CA PHE A 26 -9.64 2.33 -6.72
C PHE A 26 -9.54 2.36 -5.19
N ARG A 27 -8.40 2.80 -4.67
CA ARG A 27 -8.16 2.88 -3.23
C ARG A 27 -7.43 4.18 -2.90
N VAL A 28 -7.89 4.83 -1.84
CA VAL A 28 -7.26 6.00 -1.25
C VAL A 28 -7.21 5.82 0.27
N GLY A 29 -6.20 6.37 0.92
CA GLY A 29 -6.07 6.24 2.36
C GLY A 29 -5.31 7.37 3.01
N LEU A 30 -5.18 7.24 4.33
CA LEU A 30 -4.30 8.02 5.17
C LEU A 30 -3.41 7.04 5.92
N GLY A 31 -2.10 7.21 5.77
CA GLY A 31 -1.11 6.40 6.46
C GLY A 31 -0.17 7.23 7.31
N ALA A 32 0.64 6.52 8.08
CA ALA A 32 1.69 7.09 8.92
C ALA A 32 3.00 6.33 8.69
N PHE A 33 4.11 7.07 8.73
CA PHE A 33 5.46 6.53 8.60
C PHE A 33 6.42 7.22 9.57
N GLY A 34 7.35 6.47 10.15
CA GLY A 34 8.43 6.98 10.99
C GLY A 34 8.55 6.28 12.35
N SER A 35 9.76 6.28 12.90
CA SER A 35 10.08 5.62 14.19
C SER A 35 10.20 6.62 15.35
N GLU A 36 10.76 7.81 15.10
CA GLU A 36 10.92 8.88 16.12
C GLU A 36 10.00 10.08 15.84
N LYS A 37 9.86 10.46 14.56
CA LYS A 37 8.91 11.47 14.09
C LYS A 37 7.90 10.80 13.17
N THR A 38 6.62 11.00 13.45
CA THR A 38 5.53 10.45 12.63
C THR A 38 5.18 11.41 11.50
N PHE A 39 5.27 10.92 10.27
CA PHE A 39 4.89 11.62 9.06
C PHE A 39 3.59 11.07 8.49
N LEU A 40 2.70 11.97 8.11
CA LEU A 40 1.47 11.59 7.42
C LEU A 40 1.76 11.28 5.95
N THR A 41 1.03 10.30 5.44
CA THR A 41 1.12 9.83 4.04
C THR A 41 -0.28 9.73 3.46
N ILE A 42 -0.38 10.00 2.16
CA ILE A 42 -1.62 9.89 1.39
C ILE A 42 -1.37 8.86 0.30
N PRO A 43 -1.66 7.57 0.56
CA PRO A 43 -1.62 6.53 -0.46
C PRO A 43 -2.84 6.59 -1.37
N VAL A 44 -2.61 6.50 -2.67
CA VAL A 44 -3.63 6.29 -3.72
C VAL A 44 -3.19 5.10 -4.56
N SER A 45 -4.12 4.25 -5.01
CA SER A 45 -3.78 3.12 -5.88
C SER A 45 -4.95 2.67 -6.74
N LEU A 46 -4.59 2.02 -7.84
CA LEU A 46 -5.49 1.31 -8.72
C LEU A 46 -5.04 -0.15 -8.78
N ASN A 47 -5.98 -1.07 -8.56
CA ASN A 47 -5.69 -2.51 -8.46
C ASN A 47 -6.67 -3.30 -9.32
N TYR A 48 -6.17 -4.24 -10.09
CA TYR A 48 -6.97 -5.29 -10.69
C TYR A 48 -7.19 -6.42 -9.69
N ILE A 49 -8.33 -7.09 -9.80
CA ILE A 49 -8.78 -8.22 -8.99
C ILE A 49 -9.17 -9.34 -9.94
N LEU A 50 -8.49 -10.48 -9.78
CA LEU A 50 -8.76 -11.72 -10.50
C LEU A 50 -9.28 -12.76 -9.52
N GLY A 51 -10.46 -13.31 -9.78
CA GLY A 51 -10.98 -14.44 -9.01
C GLY A 51 -10.19 -15.72 -9.30
N LEU A 52 -9.86 -16.49 -8.26
CA LEU A 52 -9.09 -17.74 -8.39
C LEU A 52 -9.99 -18.99 -8.52
N GLY A 53 -11.13 -18.85 -9.19
CA GLY A 53 -12.10 -19.95 -9.40
C GLY A 53 -13.01 -20.28 -8.21
N GLY A 54 -12.73 -19.76 -7.01
CA GLY A 54 -13.60 -19.84 -5.83
C GLY A 54 -14.29 -18.50 -5.50
N GLN A 55 -15.34 -18.54 -4.69
CA GLN A 55 -16.09 -17.32 -4.29
C GLN A 55 -15.34 -16.42 -3.30
N HIS A 56 -14.35 -16.97 -2.58
CA HIS A 56 -13.69 -16.29 -1.46
C HIS A 56 -12.28 -15.81 -1.78
N ALA A 57 -11.56 -16.49 -2.67
CA ALA A 57 -10.15 -16.22 -2.95
C ALA A 57 -9.98 -15.43 -4.26
N SER A 58 -9.17 -14.38 -4.20
CA SER A 58 -8.80 -13.58 -5.37
C SER A 58 -7.34 -13.14 -5.30
N LEU A 59 -6.74 -12.95 -6.46
CA LEU A 59 -5.45 -12.28 -6.60
C LEU A 59 -5.71 -10.82 -6.94
N SER A 60 -4.91 -9.93 -6.37
CA SER A 60 -4.94 -8.52 -6.71
C SER A 60 -3.55 -8.03 -7.04
N PHE A 61 -3.43 -7.25 -8.10
CA PHE A 61 -2.20 -6.60 -8.48
C PHE A 61 -2.50 -5.21 -8.99
N GLY A 62 -1.57 -4.29 -8.81
CA GLY A 62 -1.85 -2.90 -9.10
C GLY A 62 -0.65 -2.00 -8.97
N MET A 63 -0.94 -0.72 -9.06
CA MET A 63 0.04 0.33 -8.90
C MET A 63 -0.52 1.41 -7.97
N GLY A 64 0.30 1.76 -6.98
CA GLY A 64 0.04 2.80 -6.01
C GLY A 64 1.05 3.93 -6.12
N MET A 65 0.63 5.09 -5.67
CA MET A 65 1.49 6.22 -5.39
C MET A 65 1.20 6.69 -3.97
N THR A 66 2.25 7.06 -3.25
CA THR A 66 2.13 7.59 -1.90
C THR A 66 2.84 8.92 -1.79
N TYR A 67 2.04 9.95 -1.54
CA TYR A 67 2.52 11.28 -1.25
C TYR A 67 2.79 11.43 0.24
N THR A 68 3.88 12.10 0.59
CA THR A 68 4.18 12.45 1.99
C THR A 68 4.96 13.75 2.01
N LYS A 69 4.85 14.50 3.11
CA LYS A 69 5.55 15.79 3.27
C LYS A 69 7.03 15.63 3.63
N ALA A 70 7.48 14.43 3.96
CA ALA A 70 8.84 14.17 4.42
C ALA A 70 9.51 13.08 3.60
N ASP A 71 10.82 13.17 3.47
CA ASP A 71 11.61 12.20 2.72
C ASP A 71 11.58 10.81 3.37
N VAL A 72 10.98 9.82 2.71
CA VAL A 72 10.81 8.47 3.27
C VAL A 72 12.00 7.61 2.89
N ARG A 73 12.91 7.41 3.85
CA ARG A 73 13.90 6.33 3.81
C ARG A 73 13.38 5.17 4.65
N MET A 74 13.16 4.00 4.04
CA MET A 74 12.86 2.78 4.79
C MET A 74 14.17 2.21 5.35
N ARG A 75 14.31 2.25 6.68
CA ARG A 75 15.51 1.85 7.44
C ARG A 75 15.85 0.34 7.40
N ILE A 76 15.22 -0.42 6.50
CA ILE A 76 15.55 -1.84 6.26
C ILE A 76 16.78 -1.93 5.34
N ILE A 77 17.08 -0.88 4.59
CA ILE A 77 18.29 -0.74 3.78
C ILE A 77 18.96 0.55 4.24
N ASP A 78 20.00 0.43 5.08
CA ASP A 78 20.79 1.58 5.52
C ASP A 78 21.61 2.10 4.33
N TYR A 79 21.17 3.21 3.75
CA TYR A 79 22.04 4.09 2.99
C TYR A 79 22.53 5.19 3.95
N GLU A 80 23.75 5.00 4.41
CA GLU A 80 24.49 5.93 5.25
C GLU A 80 24.96 7.10 4.37
N GLU A 81 24.10 8.11 4.18
CA GLU A 81 24.51 9.32 3.46
C GLU A 81 23.79 10.57 3.96
N GLY A 82 24.62 11.50 4.44
CA GLY A 82 24.51 12.97 4.35
C GLY A 82 23.14 13.61 4.53
N TYR A 83 22.99 14.36 5.62
CA TYR A 83 21.81 15.18 5.89
C TYR A 83 21.76 16.37 4.92
N GLU A 84 20.98 16.27 3.84
CA GLU A 84 20.52 17.43 3.07
C GLU A 84 19.08 17.78 3.43
N ASP A 85 18.88 19.04 3.82
CA ASP A 85 17.59 19.65 4.12
C ASP A 85 16.72 19.71 2.86
N THR A 86 15.87 18.70 2.62
CA THR A 86 14.97 18.71 1.47
C THR A 86 13.51 18.88 1.89
N ARG A 87 13.03 20.14 1.81
CA ARG A 87 11.61 20.55 1.80
C ARG A 87 10.83 20.05 0.57
N SER A 88 11.25 18.94 -0.05
CA SER A 88 10.56 18.33 -1.18
C SER A 88 9.65 17.21 -0.67
N ALA A 89 8.37 17.27 -1.03
CA ALA A 89 7.44 16.20 -0.74
C ALA A 89 7.73 15.01 -1.67
N PRO A 90 8.27 13.88 -1.20
CA PRO A 90 8.55 12.77 -2.10
C PRO A 90 7.25 12.08 -2.51
N VAL A 91 7.24 11.63 -3.76
CA VAL A 91 6.24 10.71 -4.28
C VAL A 91 6.91 9.33 -4.35
N ASN A 92 6.28 8.34 -3.74
CA ASN A 92 6.72 6.95 -3.80
C ASN A 92 5.83 6.19 -4.77
N LEU A 93 6.41 5.39 -5.66
CA LEU A 93 5.69 4.45 -6.51
C LEU A 93 5.67 3.09 -5.84
N VAL A 94 4.49 2.48 -5.75
CA VAL A 94 4.29 1.23 -4.99
C VAL A 94 3.47 0.24 -5.83
N PRO A 95 4.09 -0.55 -6.72
CA PRO A 95 3.40 -1.69 -7.30
C PRO A 95 2.99 -2.67 -6.21
N SER A 96 1.89 -3.38 -6.45
CA SER A 96 1.32 -4.32 -5.48
C SER A 96 1.00 -5.65 -6.14
N LEU A 97 1.24 -6.74 -5.40
CA LEU A 97 0.75 -8.07 -5.71
C LEU A 97 0.31 -8.72 -4.40
N ALA A 98 -0.94 -9.17 -4.33
CA ALA A 98 -1.53 -9.61 -3.08
C ALA A 98 -2.55 -10.72 -3.27
N TYR A 99 -2.53 -11.68 -2.36
CA TYR A 99 -3.59 -12.65 -2.17
C TYR A 99 -4.66 -12.05 -1.25
N ARG A 100 -5.93 -12.19 -1.65
CA ARG A 100 -7.10 -11.66 -0.96
C ARG A 100 -8.07 -12.79 -0.64
N TYR A 101 -8.61 -12.76 0.57
CA TYR A 101 -9.63 -13.70 0.99
C TYR A 101 -10.81 -12.99 1.63
N HIS A 102 -12.00 -13.24 1.09
CA HIS A 102 -13.28 -12.78 1.61
C HIS A 102 -13.93 -13.88 2.45
N THR A 103 -14.23 -13.56 3.70
CA THR A 103 -15.00 -14.43 4.58
C THR A 103 -16.50 -14.27 4.31
N THR A 104 -17.29 -15.26 4.76
CA THR A 104 -18.76 -15.23 4.68
C THR A 104 -19.41 -14.11 5.50
N LYS A 105 -18.66 -13.48 6.43
CA LYS A 105 -19.13 -12.37 7.27
C LYS A 105 -18.75 -10.98 6.71
N ASN A 106 -18.53 -10.88 5.40
CA ASN A 106 -18.09 -9.65 4.73
C ASN A 106 -16.74 -9.07 5.24
N LEU A 107 -15.93 -9.87 5.94
CA LEU A 107 -14.57 -9.50 6.29
C LEU A 107 -13.62 -9.91 5.19
N LEU A 108 -12.63 -9.05 4.92
CA LEU A 108 -11.56 -9.25 3.95
C LEU A 108 -10.24 -9.28 4.72
N TRP A 109 -9.39 -10.25 4.43
CA TRP A 109 -7.96 -10.14 4.73
C TRP A 109 -7.12 -10.28 3.46
N LYS A 110 -5.95 -9.64 3.48
CA LYS A 110 -5.04 -9.58 2.35
C LYS A 110 -3.61 -9.70 2.84
N VAL A 111 -2.81 -10.47 2.14
CA VAL A 111 -1.36 -10.55 2.30
C VAL A 111 -0.72 -10.25 0.95
N GLY A 112 0.31 -9.42 0.90
CA GLY A 112 0.91 -9.06 -0.37
C GLY A 112 2.32 -8.52 -0.28
N PHE A 113 2.97 -8.49 -1.43
CA PHE A 113 4.25 -7.84 -1.67
C PHE A 113 3.99 -6.48 -2.31
N ASN A 114 4.57 -5.42 -1.74
CA ASN A 114 4.36 -4.02 -2.12
C ASN A 114 5.71 -3.30 -2.19
N PRO A 115 6.59 -3.63 -3.16
CA PRO A 115 7.87 -2.96 -3.28
C PRO A 115 7.67 -1.45 -3.45
N ILE A 116 8.55 -0.66 -2.83
CA ILE A 116 8.49 0.80 -2.84
C ILE A 116 9.67 1.31 -3.66
N PHE A 117 9.37 2.10 -4.68
CA PHE A 117 10.35 2.81 -5.49
C PHE A 117 10.26 4.30 -5.21
N ASN A 118 11.38 4.92 -4.88
CA ASN A 118 11.47 6.36 -4.65
C ASN A 118 12.83 6.90 -5.09
N LYS A 119 13.11 8.16 -4.79
CA LYS A 119 14.38 8.81 -5.18
C LYS A 119 15.63 8.15 -4.57
N HIS A 120 15.48 7.35 -3.50
CA HIS A 120 16.56 6.58 -2.86
C HIS A 120 16.67 5.15 -3.42
N GLY A 121 15.86 4.78 -4.40
CA GLY A 121 15.91 3.49 -5.07
C GLY A 121 14.77 2.55 -4.70
N PHE A 122 15.10 1.26 -4.56
CA PHE A 122 14.15 0.17 -4.34
C PHE A 122 14.17 -0.30 -2.88
N SER A 123 12.98 -0.50 -2.31
CA SER A 123 12.82 -1.07 -0.99
C SER A 123 11.74 -2.15 -0.99
N PRO A 124 12.05 -3.42 -0.66
CA PRO A 124 11.05 -4.47 -0.59
C PRO A 124 10.15 -4.24 0.62
N SER A 125 8.84 -4.43 0.46
CA SER A 125 7.87 -4.40 1.57
C SER A 125 6.85 -5.51 1.43
N PHE A 126 6.40 -6.02 2.58
CA PHE A 126 5.32 -6.98 2.67
C PHE A 126 4.21 -6.39 3.51
N GLY A 127 2.98 -6.56 3.06
CA GLY A 127 1.81 -5.96 3.68
C GLY A 127 0.77 -6.96 4.12
N LEU A 128 0.19 -6.69 5.29
CA LEU A 128 -0.97 -7.38 5.84
C LEU A 128 -2.12 -6.38 5.95
N SER A 129 -3.31 -6.74 5.49
CA SER A 129 -4.48 -5.86 5.63
C SER A 129 -5.71 -6.64 6.04
N ALA A 130 -6.52 -6.01 6.89
CA ALA A 130 -7.86 -6.48 7.23
C ALA A 130 -8.87 -5.37 6.94
N GLY A 131 -10.04 -5.73 6.43
CA GLY A 131 -11.09 -4.81 6.04
C GLY A 131 -12.47 -5.42 6.18
N LYS A 132 -13.49 -4.58 6.09
CA LYS A 132 -14.89 -4.98 6.07
C LYS A 132 -15.55 -4.39 4.84
N ARG A 133 -16.31 -5.21 4.14
CA ARG A 133 -17.16 -4.80 3.01
C ARG A 133 -18.50 -4.34 3.58
N PHE A 134 -18.98 -3.21 3.06
CA PHE A 134 -20.29 -2.63 3.35
C PHE A 134 -21.10 -2.58 2.05
#